data_AF-A0A523W2F9-F1
#
_entry.id   AF-A0A523W2F9-F1
#
_cell.length_a   1.000
_cell.length_b   1.000
_cell.length_c   1.000
_cell.angle_alpha   90.00
_cell.angle_beta   90.00
_cell.angle_gamma   90.00
#
_symmetry.space_group_name_H-M   'P 1'
#
loop_
_entity.id
_entity.type
_entity.pdbx_description
1 polymer ?
#
loop_
_entity_poly.entity_id
_entity_poly.type
_entity_poly.pdbx_seq_one_letter_code
_entity_poly.pdbx_strand_id
1 'polypeptide(L)' 'MQKMMKFIKKKKMNFYQVHTSGHAEIDTLKKVVKKVKPGKIAPIHTFHPDKYDGLFKRKIMQVSDGEVFEV' A
#
# COMPACT_ATOMS: atom_id res chain seq x y z
N MET A 1 2.54 8.30 18.58
CA MET A 1 2.07 9.71 18.65
C MET A 1 1.32 10.11 19.92
N GLN A 2 0.64 9.22 20.66
CA GLN A 2 -0.25 9.63 21.77
C GLN A 2 0.42 10.49 22.85
N LYS A 3 1.65 10.16 23.27
CA LYS A 3 2.42 10.96 24.25
C LYS A 3 2.73 12.38 23.73
N MET A 4 3.15 12.48 22.46
CA MET A 4 3.42 13.76 21.79
C MET A 4 2.17 14.65 21.71
N MET A 5 1.04 14.08 21.29
CA MET A 5 -0.22 14.84 21.20
C MET A 5 -0.71 15.33 22.56
N LYS A 6 -0.56 14.51 23.62
CA LYS A 6 -0.86 14.94 25.00
C LYS A 6 0.00 16.14 25.42
N PHE A 7 1.29 16.14 25.06
CA PHE A 7 2.19 17.25 25.35
C PHE A 7 1.79 18.54 24.61
N ILE A 8 1.56 18.46 23.30
CA ILE A 8 1.12 19.59 22.46
C ILE A 8 -0.15 20.22 23.04
N LYS A 9 -1.14 19.38 23.40
CA LYS A 9 -2.39 19.85 24.03
C LYS A 9 -2.14 20.50 25.39
N LYS A 10 -1.33 19.89 26.27
CA LYS A 10 -0.97 20.45 27.58
C LYS A 10 -0.30 21.83 27.45
N LYS A 11 0.48 22.03 26.38
CA LYS A 11 1.19 23.28 26.09
C LYS A 11 0.38 24.28 25.26
N LYS A 12 -0.88 23.98 24.93
CA LYS A 12 -1.77 24.82 24.10
C LYS A 12 -1.11 25.21 22.76
N MET A 13 -0.33 24.30 22.18
CA MET A 13 0.32 24.52 20.89
C MET A 13 -0.64 24.16 19.75
N ASN A 14 -0.57 24.90 18.64
CA ASN A 14 -1.25 24.52 17.40
C ASN A 14 -0.50 23.37 16.73
N PHE A 15 -1.24 22.39 16.21
CA PHE A 15 -0.70 21.26 15.47
C PHE A 15 -1.34 21.19 14.08
N TYR A 16 -0.51 21.14 13.06
CA TYR A 16 -0.92 21.00 11.67
C TYR A 16 -0.30 19.72 11.10
N GLN A 17 -1.13 18.84 10.56
CA GLN A 17 -0.67 17.64 9.87
C GLN A 17 -0.62 17.93 8.37
N VAL A 18 0.59 17.96 7.80
CA VAL A 18 0.82 18.18 6.37
C VAL A 18 1.59 16.97 5.82
N HIS A 19 0.87 15.87 5.64
CA HIS A 19 1.44 14.60 5.17
C HIS A 19 1.06 14.35 3.71
N THR A 20 2.05 13.96 2.91
CA THR A 20 1.88 13.41 1.56
C THR A 20 2.52 12.03 1.51
N SER A 21 1.77 11.06 1.00
CA SER A 21 2.24 9.68 0.84
C SER A 21 3.32 9.61 -0.24
N GLY A 22 4.36 8.79 -0.01
CA GLY A 22 5.35 8.42 -1.03
C GLY A 22 4.95 7.20 -1.86
N HIS A 23 3.88 6.49 -1.48
CA HIS A 23 3.41 5.29 -2.19
C HIS A 23 2.28 5.60 -3.15
N ALA A 24 2.24 4.84 -4.26
CA ALA A 24 1.18 4.93 -5.25
C ALA A 24 -0.17 4.48 -4.66
N GLU A 25 -1.19 5.32 -4.85
CA GLU A 25 -2.58 4.96 -4.54
C GLU A 25 -3.16 3.95 -5.54
N ILE A 26 -4.30 3.36 -5.18
CA ILE A 26 -4.97 2.31 -5.97
C ILE A 26 -5.21 2.73 -7.42
N ASP A 27 -5.66 3.97 -7.67
CA ASP A 27 -5.95 4.42 -9.03
C ASP A 27 -4.68 4.61 -9.87
N THR A 28 -3.56 4.98 -9.23
CA THR A 28 -2.25 5.00 -9.89
C THR A 28 -1.78 3.58 -10.20
N LEU A 29 -1.95 2.62 -9.28
CA LEU A 29 -1.65 1.21 -9.54
C LEU A 29 -2.49 0.65 -10.71
N LYS A 30 -3.79 0.98 -10.79
CA LYS A 30 -4.66 0.58 -11.92
C LYS A 30 -4.15 1.12 -13.26
N LYS A 31 -3.62 2.34 -13.31
CA LYS A 31 -3.00 2.90 -14.52
C LYS A 31 -1.77 2.08 -14.95
N VAL A 32 -0.92 1.71 -14.00
CA VAL A 32 0.26 0.86 -14.26
C VAL A 32 -0.17 -0.50 -14.82
N VAL A 33 -1.11 -1.19 -14.15
CA VAL A 33 -1.60 -2.51 -14.59
C VAL A 33 -2.26 -2.43 -15.97
N LYS A 34 -3.04 -1.38 -16.24
CA LYS A 34 -3.66 -1.16 -17.55
C LYS A 34 -2.63 -0.97 -18.66
N LYS A 35 -1.52 -0.27 -18.38
CA LYS A 35 -0.47 0.02 -19.35
C LYS A 35 0.46 -1.17 -19.58
N VAL A 36 0.91 -1.82 -18.51
CA VAL A 36 1.86 -2.94 -18.54
C VAL A 36 1.20 -4.24 -18.98
N LYS A 37 -0.09 -4.44 -18.65
CA LYS A 37 -0.87 -5.65 -18.96
C LYS A 37 -0.17 -6.96 -18.51
N PRO A 38 0.24 -7.08 -17.24
CA PRO A 38 1.01 -8.23 -16.77
C PRO A 38 0.21 -9.55 -16.89
N GLY A 39 0.91 -10.67 -17.07
CA GLY A 39 0.30 -12.01 -17.07
C GLY A 39 -0.15 -12.46 -15.67
N LYS A 40 0.69 -12.19 -14.66
CA LYS A 40 0.43 -12.42 -13.23
C LYS A 40 0.87 -11.18 -12.44
N ILE A 41 0.25 -10.91 -11.30
CA ILE A 41 0.65 -9.85 -10.35
C ILE A 41 1.01 -10.51 -9.03
N ALA A 42 2.22 -10.24 -8.54
CA ALA A 42 2.66 -10.65 -7.20
C ALA A 42 2.68 -9.41 -6.28
N PRO A 43 1.69 -9.24 -5.39
CA PRO A 43 1.69 -8.13 -4.44
C PRO A 43 2.77 -8.35 -3.38
N ILE A 44 3.85 -7.58 -3.47
CA ILE A 44 4.90 -7.52 -2.44
C ILE A 44 4.83 -6.17 -1.71
N HIS A 45 5.46 -6.08 -0.53
CA HIS A 45 5.49 -4.86 0.28
C HIS A 45 4.09 -4.30 0.61
N THR A 46 3.15 -5.19 0.92
CA THR A 46 1.81 -4.87 1.43
C THR A 46 1.43 -5.88 2.51
N PHE A 47 0.72 -5.43 3.55
CA PHE A 47 0.12 -6.31 4.56
C PHE A 47 -1.21 -6.92 4.12
N HIS A 48 -1.73 -6.51 2.95
CA HIS A 48 -3.01 -6.97 2.41
C HIS A 48 -2.88 -7.43 0.96
N PRO A 49 -2.08 -8.46 0.68
CA PRO A 49 -1.99 -9.04 -0.67
C PRO A 49 -3.33 -9.62 -1.13
N ASP A 50 -4.15 -10.11 -0.20
CA ASP A 50 -5.51 -10.63 -0.39
C ASP A 50 -6.46 -9.64 -1.08
N LYS A 51 -6.30 -8.34 -0.84
CA LYS A 51 -7.19 -7.33 -1.43
C LYS A 51 -6.97 -7.15 -2.93
N TYR A 52 -5.85 -7.61 -3.49
CA TYR A 52 -5.52 -7.40 -4.89
C TYR A 52 -6.44 -8.15 -5.85
N ASP A 53 -7.02 -9.28 -5.43
CA ASP A 53 -7.96 -10.07 -6.24
C ASP A 53 -9.20 -9.27 -6.64
N GLY A 54 -9.67 -8.37 -5.76
CA GLY A 54 -10.80 -7.47 -6.04
C GLY A 54 -10.41 -6.21 -6.82
N LEU A 55 -9.12 -5.89 -6.93
CA LEU A 55 -8.64 -4.63 -7.50
C LEU A 55 -8.30 -4.73 -8.98
N PHE A 56 -7.86 -5.91 -9.45
CA PHE A 56 -7.34 -6.08 -10.80
C PHE A 56 -7.94 -7.30 -11.49
N LYS A 57 -8.34 -7.14 -12.76
CA LYS A 57 -8.74 -8.26 -13.63
C LYS A 57 -7.51 -8.99 -14.18
N ARG A 58 -6.61 -9.42 -13.31
CA ARG A 58 -5.35 -10.13 -13.61
C ARG A 58 -5.14 -11.23 -12.59
N LYS A 59 -4.43 -12.31 -12.97
CA LYS A 59 -4.11 -13.39 -12.03
C LYS A 59 -3.24 -12.84 -10.91
N ILE A 60 -3.73 -12.90 -9.68
CA ILE A 60 -2.93 -12.57 -8.49
C ILE A 60 -2.22 -13.84 -8.02
N MET A 61 -0.97 -13.68 -7.62
CA MET A 61 -0.14 -14.75 -7.08
C MET A 61 0.48 -14.25 -5.79
N GLN A 62 -0.06 -14.71 -4.67
CA GLN A 62 0.46 -14.38 -3.35
C GLN A 62 1.56 -15.38 -3.03
N VAL A 63 2.68 -14.88 -2.52
CA VAL A 63 3.89 -15.66 -2.23
C VAL A 63 4.40 -15.20 -0.86
N SER A 64 4.79 -16.15 -0.02
CA SER A 64 5.34 -15.90 1.30
C SER A 64 6.84 -15.62 1.24
N ASP A 65 7.41 -15.01 2.28
CA ASP A 65 8.85 -14.80 2.37
C ASP A 65 9.60 -16.14 2.29
N GLY A 66 10.53 -16.24 1.33
CA GLY A 66 11.33 -17.46 1.10
C GLY A 66 10.65 -18.54 0.26
N GLU A 67 9.39 -18.34 -0.15
CA GLU A 67 8.69 -19.27 -1.05
C GLU A 67 9.18 -19.13 -2.49
N VAL A 68 9.52 -20.26 -3.13
CA VAL A 68 9.93 -20.32 -4.53
C VAL A 68 8.75 -20.78 -5.37
N PHE A 69 8.51 -20.13 -6.51
CA PHE A 69 7.45 -20.50 -7.45
C PHE A 69 8.00 -20.64 -8.88
N GLU A 70 7.33 -21.47 -9.67
CA GLU A 70 7.63 -21.64 -11.09
C GLU A 70 6.86 -20.65 -11.96
N VAL A 71 7.53 -20.11 -12.98
CA VAL A 71 7.03 -19.01 -13.82
C VAL A 71 6.17 -19.52 -14.96
#